data_AF-A0A7J6VJE1-F1
#
_entry.id   AF-A0A7J6VJE1-F1
#
_cell.length_a   1.000
_cell.length_b   1.000
_cell.length_c   1.000
_cell.angle_alpha   90.00
_cell.angle_beta   90.00
_cell.angle_gamma   90.00
#
_symmetry.space_group_name_H-M   'P 1'
#
loop_
_entity.id
_entity.type
_entity.pdbx_description
1 polymer ?
#
loop_
_entity_poly.entity_id
_entity_poly.type
_entity_poly.pdbx_seq_one_letter_code
_entity_poly.pdbx_strand_id
1 'polypeptide(L)'
;MELPMFSWVGLLIVVCVGILSLIYTFRSKSSHQLPPGPYGLPFIGHLHMLGDNPHHNLHKLSQKHGPIMQLRLGNVPTVVVSSPESAELFLKTHDTNFASRPKALGGDGKGMGAAQYGPYWRNLRRLCSIHLLSMSKVDSFKLVRKDKVSDLVRDIYKAAAESPVVNMSNQVGLVIEKITYGMIFGIEYNKGGYNIKDYIRDAEVIVGAFNIADYIPFLRPFDLQGLTKRANDVIKNLDETIEKIIDEHEHDTIGKQKNHKDFIDVMLSLMKTENDNEEKLDRSTVKALTLDMLAGAMDTSIGAIEWVLSELVRHPQVMQKVQEELSFAQEYTVVFCHGHTTFYCRMGLVRVASNGNVSSRVGKWDWTPSSSRRGRLSKVGLLLDMVVMETIRLHPVVGIYMRESMDDISIDNFYIPKKKAWIAINHWAISRDPVAWADKTEIFYPEHQYRCWQT
;
A
#
# COMPACT_ATOMS: atom_id res chain seq x y z
N MET A 1 15.66 -60.41 22.17
CA MET A 1 14.99 -59.08 22.17
C MET A 1 15.40 -58.40 20.89
N GLU A 2 14.61 -58.55 19.82
CA GLU A 2 14.85 -57.81 18.59
C GLU A 2 14.40 -56.37 18.84
N LEU A 3 15.35 -55.44 18.83
CA LEU A 3 15.02 -54.02 18.83
C LEU A 3 14.22 -53.74 17.54
N PRO A 4 13.02 -53.15 17.64
CA PRO A 4 12.13 -53.00 16.50
C PRO A 4 12.83 -52.17 15.42
N MET A 5 12.69 -52.56 14.16
CA MET A 5 13.25 -51.91 12.97
C MET A 5 13.09 -50.37 12.96
N PHE A 6 12.02 -49.87 13.59
CA PHE A 6 11.76 -48.45 13.81
C PHE A 6 12.84 -47.70 14.61
N SER A 7 13.56 -48.38 15.53
CA SER A 7 14.63 -47.78 16.34
C SER A 7 15.88 -47.46 15.52
N TRP A 8 16.22 -48.33 14.55
CA TRP A 8 17.37 -48.12 13.66
C TRP A 8 17.12 -47.04 12.62
N VAL A 9 15.88 -46.94 12.10
CA VAL A 9 15.47 -45.84 11.21
C VAL A 9 15.55 -44.51 11.94
N GLY A 10 15.06 -44.44 13.19
CA GLY A 10 15.16 -43.24 14.02
C GLY A 10 16.61 -42.82 14.29
N LEU A 11 17.49 -43.76 14.66
CA LEU A 11 18.92 -43.50 14.86
C LEU A 11 19.59 -43.00 13.57
N LEU A 12 19.29 -43.61 12.43
CA LEU A 12 19.85 -43.22 11.14
C LEU A 12 19.39 -41.82 10.71
N ILE A 13 18.13 -41.45 10.99
CA ILE A 13 17.65 -40.07 10.78
C ILE A 13 18.41 -39.10 11.68
N VAL A 14 18.60 -39.40 12.97
CA VAL A 14 19.33 -38.52 13.90
C VAL A 14 20.79 -38.36 13.48
N VAL A 15 21.46 -39.44 13.06
CA VAL A 15 22.84 -39.40 12.56
C VAL A 15 22.94 -38.62 11.26
N CYS A 16 22.02 -38.83 10.31
CA CYS A 16 21.96 -38.08 9.05
C CYS A 16 21.71 -36.59 9.29
N VAL A 17 20.79 -36.24 10.19
CA VAL A 17 20.54 -34.84 10.60
C VAL A 17 21.77 -34.25 11.30
N GLY A 18 22.44 -35.02 12.15
CA GLY A 18 23.68 -34.62 12.81
C GLY A 18 24.81 -34.34 11.81
N ILE A 19 25.03 -35.25 10.86
CA ILE A 19 26.04 -35.10 9.79
C ILE A 19 25.69 -33.94 8.86
N LEU A 20 24.42 -33.80 8.44
CA LEU A 20 23.97 -32.68 7.61
C LEU A 20 24.09 -31.34 8.36
N SER A 21 23.79 -31.32 9.66
CA SER A 21 23.99 -30.15 10.51
C SER A 21 25.48 -29.81 10.64
N LEU A 22 26.35 -30.81 10.81
CA LEU A 22 27.79 -30.63 10.87
C LEU A 22 28.33 -30.08 9.55
N ILE A 23 27.97 -30.70 8.41
CA ILE A 23 28.34 -30.23 7.06
C ILE A 23 27.79 -28.82 6.80
N TYR A 24 26.59 -28.50 7.30
CA TYR A 24 26.00 -27.17 7.21
C TYR A 24 26.80 -26.15 8.02
N THR A 25 27.22 -26.48 9.25
CA THR A 25 28.09 -25.60 10.06
C THR A 25 29.50 -25.46 9.50
N PHE A 26 30.01 -26.47 8.77
CA PHE A 26 31.30 -26.42 8.08
C PHE A 26 31.22 -25.78 6.68
N ARG A 27 30.01 -25.59 6.12
CA ARG A 27 29.83 -24.91 4.83
C ARG A 27 29.85 -23.40 5.02
N SER A 28 30.98 -22.83 4.61
CA SER A 28 31.26 -21.40 4.38
C SER A 28 31.61 -20.58 5.62
N LYS A 29 32.91 -20.56 5.96
CA LYS A 29 33.54 -19.32 6.42
C LYS A 29 33.66 -18.42 5.20
N SER A 30 32.68 -17.55 4.97
CA SER A 30 32.84 -16.43 4.05
C SER A 30 34.01 -15.58 4.54
N SER A 31 34.93 -15.19 3.66
CA SER A 31 35.96 -14.19 3.97
C SER A 31 35.35 -12.80 4.19
N HIS A 32 34.10 -12.61 3.77
CA HIS A 32 33.38 -11.36 3.90
C HIS A 32 32.63 -11.26 5.22
N GLN A 33 32.66 -10.08 5.81
CA GLN A 33 31.90 -9.75 7.00
C GLN A 33 30.41 -9.68 6.64
N LEU A 34 29.59 -10.46 7.34
CA LEU A 34 28.15 -10.47 7.18
C LEU A 34 27.50 -9.55 8.23
N PRO A 35 26.28 -9.02 7.99
CA PRO A 35 25.58 -8.28 9.01
C PRO A 35 25.40 -9.12 10.28
N PRO A 36 25.43 -8.51 11.47
CA PRO A 36 25.21 -9.22 12.73
C PRO A 36 23.81 -9.85 12.77
N GLY A 37 23.62 -10.89 13.57
CA GLY A 37 22.31 -11.52 13.72
C GLY A 37 22.27 -12.54 14.84
N PRO A 38 21.07 -12.96 15.27
CA PRO A 38 20.92 -14.07 16.20
C PRO A 38 21.38 -15.39 15.59
N TYR A 39 21.55 -16.41 16.43
CA TYR A 39 21.83 -17.77 15.96
C TYR A 39 20.56 -18.40 15.39
N GLY A 40 20.64 -18.88 14.14
CA GLY A 40 19.55 -19.59 13.48
C GLY A 40 19.62 -21.10 13.68
N LEU A 41 18.46 -21.75 13.82
CA LEU A 41 18.37 -23.21 13.91
C LEU A 41 18.71 -23.87 12.57
N PRO A 42 19.22 -25.14 12.57
CA PRO A 42 19.41 -25.90 11.34
C PRO A 42 18.12 -25.96 10.49
N PHE A 43 18.27 -25.90 9.16
CA PHE A 43 17.20 -25.97 8.13
C PHE A 43 16.13 -24.86 8.16
N ILE A 44 15.52 -24.55 9.29
CA ILE A 44 14.45 -23.53 9.40
C ILE A 44 14.99 -22.11 9.60
N GLY A 45 16.25 -21.97 10.04
CA GLY A 45 16.86 -20.69 10.33
C GLY A 45 16.12 -19.96 11.47
N HIS A 46 15.53 -18.82 11.15
CA HIS A 46 14.92 -17.87 12.09
C HIS A 46 13.40 -17.77 11.97
N LEU A 47 12.77 -18.63 11.17
CA LEU A 47 11.31 -18.62 10.97
C LEU A 47 10.54 -18.68 12.30
N HIS A 48 11.02 -19.49 13.24
CA HIS A 48 10.46 -19.64 14.59
C HIS A 48 10.49 -18.35 15.44
N MET A 49 11.27 -17.34 15.06
CA MET A 49 11.37 -16.06 15.78
C MET A 49 10.40 -15.00 15.26
N LEU A 50 9.75 -15.23 14.11
CA LEU A 50 8.86 -14.22 13.49
C LEU A 50 7.53 -14.09 14.23
N GLY A 51 6.95 -15.21 14.70
CA GLY A 51 5.66 -15.24 15.38
C GLY A 51 4.51 -14.59 14.57
N ASP A 52 3.44 -14.20 15.26
CA ASP A 52 2.25 -13.63 14.61
C ASP A 52 2.46 -12.18 14.12
N ASN A 53 3.42 -11.47 14.74
CA ASN A 53 3.71 -10.07 14.46
C ASN A 53 5.17 -9.90 14.02
N PRO A 54 5.51 -10.30 12.78
CA PRO A 54 6.89 -10.33 12.30
C PRO A 54 7.56 -8.96 12.38
N HIS A 55 6.86 -7.88 12.03
CA HIS A 55 7.40 -6.52 12.07
C HIS A 55 7.81 -6.07 13.49
N HIS A 56 7.01 -6.38 14.51
CA HIS A 56 7.36 -6.11 15.91
C HIS A 56 8.54 -6.97 16.39
N ASN A 57 8.54 -8.27 16.06
CA ASN A 57 9.60 -9.18 16.50
C ASN A 57 10.94 -8.87 15.81
N LEU A 58 10.90 -8.50 14.53
CA LEU A 58 12.07 -8.01 13.81
C LEU A 58 12.60 -6.69 14.40
N HIS A 59 11.73 -5.80 14.85
CA HIS A 59 12.16 -4.59 15.56
C HIS A 59 12.85 -4.92 16.89
N LYS A 60 12.29 -5.82 17.71
CA LYS A 60 12.94 -6.27 18.96
C LYS A 60 14.31 -6.89 18.72
N LEU A 61 14.46 -7.67 17.65
CA LEU A 61 15.73 -8.24 17.25
C LEU A 61 16.73 -7.16 16.78
N SER A 62 16.29 -6.16 16.00
CA SER A 62 17.18 -5.09 15.54
C SER A 62 17.67 -4.19 16.67
N GLN A 63 16.88 -3.99 17.73
CA GLN A 63 17.36 -3.29 18.95
C GLN A 63 18.54 -4.01 19.63
N LYS A 64 18.68 -5.32 19.45
CA LYS A 64 19.77 -6.12 20.03
C LYS A 64 20.95 -6.33 19.07
N HIS A 65 20.67 -6.46 17.78
CA HIS A 65 21.67 -6.85 16.78
C HIS A 65 22.12 -5.70 15.88
N GLY A 66 21.42 -4.56 15.89
CA GLY A 66 21.73 -3.39 15.08
C GLY A 66 20.69 -3.14 13.97
N PRO A 67 20.75 -1.95 13.34
CA PRO A 67 19.76 -1.49 12.36
C PRO A 67 19.82 -2.25 11.02
N ILE A 68 20.97 -2.85 10.72
CA ILE A 68 21.18 -3.79 9.60
C ILE A 68 21.58 -5.12 10.23
N MET A 69 20.71 -6.12 10.12
CA MET A 69 20.96 -7.45 10.68
C MET A 69 20.67 -8.56 9.68
N GLN A 70 21.34 -9.70 9.81
CA GLN A 70 21.12 -10.86 8.97
C GLN A 70 20.28 -11.91 9.69
N LEU A 71 19.29 -12.41 8.96
CA LEU A 71 18.53 -13.60 9.26
C LEU A 71 18.63 -14.60 8.10
N ARG A 72 18.01 -15.74 8.33
CA ARG A 72 17.82 -16.82 7.37
C ARG A 72 16.41 -17.35 7.55
N LEU A 73 15.56 -17.16 6.57
CA LEU A 73 14.18 -17.65 6.58
C LEU A 73 14.15 -18.98 5.81
N GLY A 74 14.20 -20.10 6.53
CA GLY A 74 14.44 -21.43 5.95
C GLY A 74 15.82 -21.51 5.26
N ASN A 75 15.82 -21.60 3.93
CA ASN A 75 17.04 -21.60 3.11
C ASN A 75 17.31 -20.26 2.43
N VAL A 76 16.56 -19.21 2.75
CA VAL A 76 16.67 -17.89 2.12
C VAL A 76 17.43 -16.93 3.05
N PRO A 77 18.64 -16.48 2.69
CA PRO A 77 19.30 -15.37 3.37
C PRO A 77 18.42 -14.12 3.35
N THR A 78 18.32 -13.41 4.48
CA THR A 78 17.49 -12.21 4.58
C THR A 78 18.22 -11.15 5.39
N VAL A 79 18.35 -9.95 4.85
CA VAL A 79 18.85 -8.76 5.56
C VAL A 79 17.65 -7.97 6.03
N VAL A 80 17.62 -7.59 7.30
CA VAL A 80 16.57 -6.77 7.89
C VAL A 80 17.13 -5.37 8.11
N VAL A 81 16.39 -4.37 7.66
CA VAL A 81 16.72 -2.95 7.72
C VAL A 81 15.68 -2.25 8.58
N SER A 82 16.10 -1.55 9.64
CA SER A 82 15.19 -1.06 10.69
C SER A 82 15.38 0.39 11.14
N SER A 83 16.27 1.18 10.51
CA SER A 83 16.43 2.61 10.80
C SER A 83 16.30 3.47 9.53
N PRO A 84 16.00 4.77 9.65
CA PRO A 84 15.95 5.70 8.51
C PRO A 84 17.27 5.74 7.73
N GLU A 85 18.42 5.81 8.40
CA GLU A 85 19.74 5.91 7.77
C GLU A 85 20.06 4.64 6.99
N SER A 86 19.79 3.48 7.59
CA SER A 86 19.96 2.20 6.91
C SER A 86 18.97 2.04 5.76
N ALA A 87 17.72 2.49 5.89
CA ALA A 87 16.76 2.47 4.78
C ALA A 87 17.20 3.36 3.62
N GLU A 88 17.80 4.53 3.88
CA GLU A 88 18.34 5.43 2.85
C GLU A 88 19.43 4.74 2.03
N LEU A 89 20.33 3.99 2.67
CA LEU A 89 21.38 3.23 1.96
C LEU A 89 20.79 2.24 0.94
N PHE A 90 19.73 1.53 1.29
CA PHE A 90 19.13 0.50 0.43
C PHE A 90 18.13 1.06 -0.58
N LEU A 91 17.36 2.07 -0.21
CA LEU A 91 16.23 2.57 -1.02
C LEU A 91 16.55 3.83 -1.81
N LYS A 92 17.70 4.46 -1.57
CA LYS A 92 18.13 5.68 -2.26
C LYS A 92 19.56 5.57 -2.79
N THR A 93 20.53 5.26 -1.93
CA THR A 93 21.95 5.23 -2.33
C THR A 93 22.25 4.05 -3.27
N HIS A 94 21.67 2.89 -3.00
CA HIS A 94 21.82 1.67 -3.78
C HIS A 94 20.47 1.17 -4.34
N ASP A 95 19.55 2.10 -4.60
CA ASP A 95 18.17 1.85 -5.00
C ASP A 95 18.03 0.90 -6.20
N THR A 96 18.89 1.07 -7.21
CA THR A 96 18.93 0.23 -8.41
C THR A 96 19.20 -1.22 -8.06
N ASN A 97 20.15 -1.51 -7.16
CA ASN A 97 20.48 -2.88 -6.76
C ASN A 97 19.34 -3.59 -6.01
N PHE A 98 18.47 -2.83 -5.34
CA PHE A 98 17.35 -3.36 -4.55
C PHE A 98 15.98 -3.03 -5.16
N ALA A 99 15.94 -2.72 -6.46
CA ALA A 99 14.71 -2.32 -7.13
C ALA A 99 13.72 -3.50 -7.32
N SER A 100 14.23 -4.72 -7.48
CA SER A 100 13.43 -5.94 -7.72
C SER A 100 12.73 -6.49 -6.47
N ARG A 101 11.72 -7.34 -6.69
CA ARG A 101 11.01 -8.12 -5.66
C ARG A 101 11.37 -9.59 -5.76
N PRO A 102 11.34 -10.33 -4.63
CA PRO A 102 11.47 -11.78 -4.67
C PRO A 102 10.40 -12.42 -5.55
N LYS A 103 10.81 -13.25 -6.53
CA LYS A 103 9.90 -13.99 -7.42
C LYS A 103 8.87 -14.85 -6.67
N ALA A 104 9.24 -15.39 -5.51
CA ALA A 104 8.34 -16.20 -4.69
C ALA A 104 7.08 -15.43 -4.26
N LEU A 105 7.15 -14.10 -4.21
CA LEU A 105 6.07 -13.22 -3.76
C LEU A 105 5.29 -12.58 -4.94
N GLY A 106 5.68 -12.86 -6.19
CA GLY A 106 5.41 -11.98 -7.33
C GLY A 106 4.74 -12.61 -8.56
N GLY A 107 3.97 -13.69 -8.44
CA GLY A 107 3.12 -14.18 -9.54
C GLY A 107 3.83 -14.44 -10.89
N ASP A 108 3.11 -14.28 -11.99
CA ASP A 108 3.54 -14.60 -13.37
C ASP A 108 4.51 -13.57 -14.00
N GLY A 109 4.85 -12.50 -13.25
CA GLY A 109 5.83 -11.49 -13.66
C GLY A 109 5.32 -10.46 -14.67
N LYS A 110 4.01 -10.35 -14.92
CA LYS A 110 3.45 -9.36 -15.88
C LYS A 110 2.97 -8.06 -15.26
N GLY A 111 2.53 -8.07 -14.00
CA GLY A 111 2.12 -6.86 -13.28
C GLY A 111 3.31 -6.02 -12.78
N MET A 112 3.10 -4.74 -12.48
CA MET A 112 4.05 -3.90 -11.77
C MET A 112 4.43 -4.43 -10.38
N GLY A 113 3.52 -5.12 -9.69
CA GLY A 113 3.81 -5.76 -8.40
C GLY A 113 4.71 -7.00 -8.51
N ALA A 114 4.71 -7.60 -9.69
CA ALA A 114 5.21 -8.95 -9.98
C ALA A 114 6.49 -8.95 -10.84
N ALA A 115 6.59 -8.02 -11.80
CA ALA A 115 7.66 -7.95 -12.78
C ALA A 115 8.99 -7.56 -12.14
N GLN A 116 10.08 -8.18 -12.61
CA GLN A 116 11.42 -7.80 -12.20
C GLN A 116 11.77 -6.41 -12.74
N TYR A 117 12.62 -5.70 -11.99
CA TYR A 117 13.08 -4.39 -12.42
C TYR A 117 13.87 -4.50 -13.73
N GLY A 118 13.53 -3.65 -14.71
CA GLY A 118 14.10 -3.66 -16.05
C GLY A 118 13.40 -2.66 -16.98
N PRO A 119 13.73 -2.63 -18.28
CA PRO A 119 13.03 -1.82 -19.28
C PRO A 119 11.50 -1.99 -19.23
N TYR A 120 11.02 -3.24 -19.19
CA TYR A 120 9.59 -3.58 -19.11
C TYR A 120 8.89 -2.93 -17.93
N TRP A 121 9.37 -3.23 -16.72
CA TRP A 121 8.79 -2.69 -15.50
C TRP A 121 8.82 -1.14 -15.49
N ARG A 122 9.90 -0.53 -15.98
CA ARG A 122 10.00 0.94 -16.10
C ARG A 122 8.97 1.49 -17.07
N ASN A 123 8.72 0.81 -18.20
CA ASN A 123 7.69 1.21 -19.15
C ASN A 123 6.29 1.11 -18.52
N LEU A 124 5.96 -0.02 -17.88
CA LEU A 124 4.68 -0.19 -17.18
C LEU A 124 4.44 0.90 -16.13
N ARG A 125 5.45 1.16 -15.28
CA ARG A 125 5.35 2.20 -14.24
C ARG A 125 5.20 3.59 -14.83
N ARG A 126 5.91 3.91 -15.91
CA ARG A 126 5.77 5.18 -16.63
C ARG A 126 4.35 5.33 -17.17
N LEU A 127 3.82 4.33 -17.86
CA LEU A 127 2.49 4.37 -18.47
C LEU A 127 1.40 4.53 -17.42
N CYS A 128 1.45 3.75 -16.33
CA CYS A 128 0.48 3.89 -15.24
C CYS A 128 0.56 5.28 -14.59
N SER A 129 1.76 5.78 -14.32
CA SER A 129 1.94 7.09 -13.66
C SER A 129 1.44 8.24 -14.53
N ILE A 130 1.68 8.20 -15.84
CA ILE A 130 1.29 9.28 -16.76
C ILE A 130 -0.21 9.22 -17.10
N HIS A 131 -0.71 8.03 -17.43
CA HIS A 131 -2.03 7.89 -18.05
C HIS A 131 -3.14 7.50 -17.07
N LEU A 132 -2.82 6.81 -15.98
CA LEU A 132 -3.80 6.32 -15.00
C LEU A 132 -3.77 7.13 -13.69
N LEU A 133 -2.58 7.45 -13.19
CA LEU A 133 -2.38 8.02 -11.86
C LEU A 133 -1.90 9.47 -11.86
N SER A 134 -1.96 10.17 -13.00
CA SER A 134 -1.59 11.59 -13.07
C SER A 134 -2.61 12.47 -12.36
N MET A 135 -2.18 13.63 -11.86
CA MET A 135 -3.06 14.59 -11.18
C MET A 135 -4.31 14.96 -12.01
N SER A 136 -4.13 15.15 -13.32
CA SER A 136 -5.24 15.44 -14.25
C SER A 136 -6.23 14.27 -14.31
N LYS A 137 -5.73 13.03 -14.42
CA LYS A 137 -6.57 11.84 -14.43
C LYS A 137 -7.27 11.64 -13.08
N VAL A 138 -6.59 11.84 -11.96
CA VAL A 138 -7.21 11.76 -10.63
C VAL A 138 -8.30 12.83 -10.46
N ASP A 139 -8.08 14.06 -10.90
CA ASP A 139 -9.07 15.14 -10.81
C ASP A 139 -10.29 14.89 -11.70
N SER A 140 -10.10 14.24 -12.85
CA SER A 140 -11.22 13.90 -13.73
C SER A 140 -12.24 12.93 -13.12
N PHE A 141 -11.87 12.15 -12.10
CA PHE A 141 -12.78 11.33 -11.29
C PHE A 141 -13.35 12.04 -10.05
N LYS A 142 -13.14 13.36 -9.89
CA LYS A 142 -13.62 14.13 -8.74
C LYS A 142 -15.12 14.02 -8.52
N LEU A 143 -15.91 14.03 -9.60
CA LEU A 143 -17.36 13.89 -9.52
C LEU A 143 -17.79 12.49 -9.06
N VAL A 144 -17.11 11.44 -9.53
CA VAL A 144 -17.35 10.06 -9.08
C VAL A 144 -17.08 9.94 -7.58
N ARG A 145 -15.93 10.44 -7.09
CA ARG A 145 -15.62 10.42 -5.66
C ARG A 145 -16.64 11.22 -4.85
N LYS A 146 -17.00 12.43 -5.30
CA LYS A 146 -17.97 13.28 -4.60
C LYS A 146 -19.34 12.61 -4.49
N ASP A 147 -19.82 11.99 -5.56
CA ASP A 147 -21.07 11.25 -5.59
C ASP A 147 -21.06 10.10 -4.55
N LYS A 148 -20.03 9.24 -4.60
CA LYS A 148 -19.94 8.07 -3.70
C LYS A 148 -19.73 8.44 -2.23
N VAL A 149 -18.98 9.50 -1.95
CA VAL A 149 -18.88 10.05 -0.58
C VAL A 149 -20.21 10.63 -0.10
N SER A 150 -21.00 11.24 -0.99
CA SER A 150 -22.33 11.74 -0.65
C SER A 150 -23.34 10.62 -0.39
N ASP A 151 -23.22 9.47 -1.08
CA ASP A 151 -23.95 8.25 -0.76
C ASP A 151 -23.56 7.73 0.64
N LEU A 152 -22.26 7.62 0.91
CA LEU A 152 -21.74 7.18 2.21
C LEU A 152 -22.32 7.98 3.38
N VAL A 153 -22.31 9.32 3.28
CA VAL A 153 -22.84 10.19 4.34
C VAL A 153 -24.32 9.88 4.59
N ARG A 154 -25.12 9.70 3.52
CA ARG A 154 -26.54 9.32 3.64
C ARG A 154 -26.72 7.95 4.29
N ASP A 155 -25.88 6.98 3.92
CA ASP A 155 -25.94 5.62 4.47
C ASP A 155 -25.56 5.59 5.96
N ILE A 156 -24.59 6.41 6.38
CA ILE A 156 -24.24 6.60 7.79
C ILE A 156 -25.42 7.20 8.58
N TYR A 157 -26.07 8.25 8.05
CA TYR A 157 -27.23 8.85 8.73
C TYR A 157 -28.40 7.86 8.89
N LYS A 158 -28.65 7.02 7.87
CA LYS A 158 -29.66 5.95 7.97
C LYS A 158 -29.28 4.93 9.04
N ALA A 159 -28.04 4.43 9.01
CA ALA A 159 -27.57 3.46 9.98
C ALA A 159 -27.62 4.01 11.42
N ALA A 160 -27.28 5.28 11.61
CA ALA A 160 -27.34 5.97 12.90
C ALA A 160 -28.78 6.19 13.40
N ALA A 161 -29.77 6.24 12.51
CA ALA A 161 -31.19 6.32 12.88
C ALA A 161 -31.74 4.96 13.36
N GLU A 162 -31.18 3.85 12.86
CA GLU A 162 -31.59 2.49 13.22
C GLU A 162 -30.84 1.94 14.44
N SER A 163 -29.57 2.34 14.64
CA SER A 163 -28.71 1.86 15.71
C SER A 163 -27.83 2.97 16.28
N PRO A 164 -27.63 3.03 17.61
CA PRO A 164 -26.72 3.99 18.24
C PRO A 164 -25.24 3.74 17.89
N VAL A 165 -24.90 2.58 17.33
CA VAL A 165 -23.55 2.21 16.93
C VAL A 165 -23.53 1.86 15.45
N VAL A 166 -22.63 2.51 14.70
CA VAL A 166 -22.42 2.29 13.26
C VAL A 166 -21.07 1.62 13.06
N ASN A 167 -21.06 0.51 12.32
CA ASN A 167 -19.82 -0.15 11.90
C ASN A 167 -19.19 0.65 10.74
N MET A 168 -18.20 1.49 11.06
CA MET A 168 -17.51 2.32 10.08
C MET A 168 -16.65 1.52 9.11
N SER A 169 -16.10 0.37 9.50
CA SER A 169 -15.31 -0.49 8.61
C SER A 169 -16.10 -0.95 7.39
N ASN A 170 -17.33 -1.43 7.62
CA ASN A 170 -18.22 -1.83 6.52
C ASN A 170 -18.55 -0.64 5.61
N GLN A 171 -18.83 0.53 6.18
CA GLN A 171 -19.19 1.73 5.43
C GLN A 171 -18.02 2.25 4.57
N VAL A 172 -16.82 2.31 5.15
CA VAL A 172 -15.58 2.71 4.46
C VAL A 172 -15.23 1.70 3.36
N GLY A 173 -15.29 0.40 3.67
CA GLY A 173 -15.04 -0.66 2.69
C GLY A 173 -15.94 -0.54 1.46
N LEU A 174 -17.24 -0.32 1.66
CA LEU A 174 -18.20 -0.16 0.57
C LEU A 174 -17.95 1.09 -0.28
N VAL A 175 -17.61 2.24 0.33
CA VAL A 175 -17.36 3.46 -0.46
C VAL A 175 -16.09 3.34 -1.28
N ILE A 176 -15.03 2.75 -0.73
CA ILE A 176 -13.75 2.57 -1.43
C ILE A 176 -13.95 1.61 -2.61
N GLU A 177 -14.67 0.51 -2.40
CA GLU A 177 -14.99 -0.42 -3.47
C GLU A 177 -15.80 0.25 -4.60
N LYS A 178 -16.84 1.03 -4.26
CA LYS A 178 -17.63 1.80 -5.24
C LYS A 178 -16.78 2.79 -6.03
N ILE A 179 -15.86 3.51 -5.37
CA ILE A 179 -14.96 4.47 -6.03
C ILE A 179 -13.98 3.74 -6.94
N THR A 180 -13.32 2.70 -6.44
CA THR A 180 -12.31 1.93 -7.17
C THR A 180 -12.91 1.28 -8.41
N TYR A 181 -14.07 0.63 -8.32
CA TYR A 181 -14.73 0.07 -9.51
C TYR A 181 -15.18 1.14 -10.49
N GLY A 182 -15.71 2.28 -10.02
CA GLY A 182 -16.08 3.38 -10.90
C GLY A 182 -14.89 3.98 -11.65
N MET A 183 -13.70 4.00 -11.03
CA MET A 183 -12.48 4.51 -11.65
C MET A 183 -11.82 3.52 -12.60
N ILE A 184 -11.76 2.24 -12.22
CA ILE A 184 -11.04 1.21 -12.99
C ILE A 184 -11.89 0.67 -14.12
N PHE A 185 -13.14 0.32 -13.83
CA PHE A 185 -14.04 -0.41 -14.74
C PHE A 185 -15.13 0.46 -15.35
N GLY A 186 -15.31 1.70 -14.89
CA GLY A 186 -16.40 2.55 -15.38
C GLY A 186 -17.82 2.02 -15.12
N ILE A 187 -17.97 0.98 -14.28
CA ILE A 187 -19.25 0.34 -13.93
C ILE A 187 -19.78 0.85 -12.59
N GLU A 188 -21.11 0.90 -12.47
CA GLU A 188 -21.75 1.05 -11.17
C GLU A 188 -21.59 -0.24 -10.35
N TYR A 189 -21.28 -0.07 -9.05
CA TYR A 189 -21.15 -1.15 -8.09
C TYR A 189 -22.35 -2.12 -8.14
N ASN A 190 -22.08 -3.43 -8.13
CA ASN A 190 -23.05 -4.54 -8.23
C ASN A 190 -23.86 -4.68 -9.53
N LYS A 191 -23.68 -3.85 -10.57
CA LYS A 191 -24.41 -4.03 -11.84
C LYS A 191 -23.93 -5.24 -12.69
N GLY A 192 -22.84 -5.88 -12.33
CA GLY A 192 -22.27 -7.04 -13.06
C GLY A 192 -22.27 -8.38 -12.31
N GLY A 193 -22.64 -8.41 -11.02
CA GLY A 193 -22.63 -9.64 -10.21
C GLY A 193 -21.25 -10.26 -9.98
N TYR A 194 -20.17 -9.52 -10.22
CA TYR A 194 -18.80 -10.02 -10.13
C TYR A 194 -18.30 -10.06 -8.69
N ASN A 195 -17.78 -11.21 -8.25
CA ASN A 195 -17.22 -11.36 -6.90
C ASN A 195 -15.73 -10.95 -6.79
N ILE A 196 -15.36 -9.82 -7.41
CA ILE A 196 -13.94 -9.40 -7.53
C ILE A 196 -13.33 -9.15 -6.15
N LYS A 197 -14.06 -8.48 -5.26
CA LYS A 197 -13.59 -8.14 -3.91
C LYS A 197 -13.16 -9.38 -3.13
N ASP A 198 -13.97 -10.44 -3.12
CA ASP A 198 -13.64 -11.64 -2.36
C ASP A 198 -12.41 -12.32 -2.95
N TYR A 199 -12.26 -12.34 -4.28
CA TYR A 199 -11.06 -12.86 -4.93
C TYR A 199 -9.80 -12.03 -4.64
N ILE A 200 -9.90 -10.70 -4.62
CA ILE A 200 -8.79 -9.82 -4.25
C ILE A 200 -8.37 -10.09 -2.80
N ARG A 201 -9.34 -10.15 -1.89
CA ARG A 201 -9.09 -10.46 -0.48
C ARG A 201 -8.44 -11.83 -0.29
N ASP A 202 -8.91 -12.84 -1.04
CA ASP A 202 -8.30 -14.16 -1.01
C ASP A 202 -6.87 -14.14 -1.54
N ALA A 203 -6.60 -13.40 -2.63
CA ALA A 203 -5.25 -13.24 -3.17
C ALA A 203 -4.32 -12.57 -2.13
N GLU A 204 -4.78 -11.52 -1.47
CA GLU A 204 -4.02 -10.79 -0.44
C GLU A 204 -3.72 -11.67 0.78
N VAL A 205 -4.70 -12.46 1.24
CA VAL A 205 -4.50 -13.44 2.32
C VAL A 205 -3.45 -14.48 1.93
N ILE A 206 -3.44 -14.94 0.68
CA ILE A 206 -2.45 -15.91 0.19
C ILE A 206 -1.05 -15.28 0.12
N VAL A 207 -0.94 -14.06 -0.43
CA VAL A 207 0.33 -13.33 -0.54
C VAL A 207 0.91 -12.99 0.84
N GLY A 208 0.06 -12.65 1.81
CA GLY A 208 0.46 -12.37 3.18
C GLY A 208 0.68 -13.61 4.04
N ALA A 209 0.24 -14.79 3.59
CA ALA A 209 0.36 -16.02 4.37
C ALA A 209 1.82 -16.50 4.44
N PHE A 210 2.17 -17.06 5.59
CA PHE A 210 3.40 -17.83 5.70
C PHE A 210 3.27 -19.10 4.84
N ASN A 211 4.07 -19.22 3.79
CA ASN A 211 4.14 -20.41 2.95
C ASN A 211 5.51 -21.10 3.06
N ILE A 212 5.52 -22.31 3.63
CA ILE A 212 6.73 -23.11 3.84
C ILE A 212 7.51 -23.37 2.54
N ALA A 213 6.81 -23.44 1.42
CA ALA A 213 7.37 -23.70 0.10
C ALA A 213 8.24 -22.54 -0.43
N ASP A 214 8.03 -21.32 0.08
CA ASP A 214 8.84 -20.14 -0.27
C ASP A 214 10.21 -20.20 0.38
N TYR A 215 10.27 -20.76 1.59
CA TYR A 215 11.48 -20.85 2.41
C TYR A 215 12.22 -22.18 2.25
N ILE A 216 11.51 -23.24 1.84
CA ILE A 216 12.04 -24.60 1.69
C ILE A 216 11.68 -25.12 0.28
N PRO A 217 12.50 -24.82 -0.75
CA PRO A 217 12.13 -25.06 -2.15
C PRO A 217 11.80 -26.51 -2.52
N PHE A 218 12.40 -27.50 -1.86
CA PHE A 218 12.10 -28.92 -2.14
C PHE A 218 10.70 -29.34 -1.68
N LEU A 219 10.04 -28.54 -0.82
CA LEU A 219 8.67 -28.79 -0.38
C LEU A 219 7.62 -28.23 -1.36
N ARG A 220 8.03 -27.42 -2.35
CA ARG A 220 7.12 -26.81 -3.34
C ARG A 220 6.18 -27.81 -4.04
N PRO A 221 6.64 -28.98 -4.52
CA PRO A 221 5.75 -29.91 -5.24
C PRO A 221 4.63 -30.50 -4.37
N PHE A 222 4.78 -30.45 -3.04
CA PHE A 222 3.82 -31.07 -2.11
C PHE A 222 2.68 -30.13 -1.72
N ASP A 223 2.84 -28.81 -1.92
CA ASP A 223 1.86 -27.79 -1.53
C ASP A 223 1.24 -28.07 -0.14
N LEU A 224 2.09 -28.25 0.87
CA LEU A 224 1.68 -28.76 2.20
C LEU A 224 0.57 -27.94 2.88
N GLN A 225 0.44 -26.66 2.51
CA GLN A 225 -0.55 -25.73 3.05
C GLN A 225 -1.73 -25.49 2.09
N GLY A 226 -1.72 -26.10 0.89
CA GLY A 226 -2.74 -25.90 -0.14
C GLY A 226 -2.78 -24.49 -0.73
N LEU A 227 -1.78 -23.65 -0.44
CA LEU A 227 -1.75 -22.24 -0.83
C LEU A 227 -1.52 -22.10 -2.34
N THR A 228 -0.73 -22.98 -2.95
CA THR A 228 -0.48 -22.95 -4.40
C THR A 228 -1.75 -23.29 -5.17
N LYS A 229 -2.49 -24.33 -4.74
CA LYS A 229 -3.78 -24.67 -5.35
C LYS A 229 -4.78 -23.52 -5.21
N ARG A 230 -4.94 -22.97 -3.99
CA ARG A 230 -5.85 -21.85 -3.74
C ARG A 230 -5.47 -20.61 -4.57
N ALA A 231 -4.17 -20.32 -4.72
CA ALA A 231 -3.69 -19.23 -5.57
C ALA A 231 -4.10 -19.43 -7.03
N ASN A 232 -3.92 -20.64 -7.56
CA ASN A 232 -4.32 -20.94 -8.94
C ASN A 232 -5.83 -20.80 -9.16
N ASP A 233 -6.65 -21.24 -8.21
CA ASP A 233 -8.11 -21.10 -8.28
C ASP A 233 -8.52 -19.62 -8.28
N VAL A 234 -7.91 -18.79 -7.42
CA VAL A 234 -8.15 -17.34 -7.34
C VAL A 234 -7.70 -16.63 -8.62
N ILE A 235 -6.48 -16.93 -9.10
CA ILE A 235 -5.94 -16.36 -10.35
C ILE A 235 -6.86 -16.68 -11.52
N LYS A 236 -7.33 -17.93 -11.64
CA LYS A 236 -8.25 -18.34 -12.70
C LYS A 236 -9.55 -17.54 -12.66
N ASN A 237 -10.19 -17.43 -11.50
CA ASN A 237 -11.45 -16.71 -11.36
C ASN A 237 -11.31 -15.20 -11.63
N LEU A 238 -10.20 -14.59 -11.18
CA LEU A 238 -9.87 -13.20 -11.50
C LEU A 238 -9.63 -13.01 -12.99
N ASP A 239 -8.87 -13.91 -13.62
CA ASP A 239 -8.59 -13.86 -15.05
C ASP A 239 -9.88 -13.92 -15.87
N GLU A 240 -10.75 -14.89 -15.61
CA GLU A 240 -12.05 -15.03 -16.29
C GLU A 240 -12.96 -13.81 -16.08
N THR A 241 -12.97 -13.26 -14.85
CA THR A 241 -13.80 -12.10 -14.52
C THR A 241 -13.30 -10.83 -15.23
N ILE A 242 -11.99 -10.56 -15.17
CA ILE A 242 -11.40 -9.38 -15.81
C ILE A 242 -11.48 -9.51 -17.34
N GLU A 243 -11.29 -10.72 -17.89
CA GLU A 243 -11.43 -10.99 -19.32
C GLU A 243 -12.82 -10.57 -19.82
N LYS A 244 -13.88 -10.99 -19.12
CA LYS A 244 -15.26 -10.61 -19.47
C LYS A 244 -15.47 -9.11 -19.42
N ILE A 245 -14.90 -8.42 -18.42
CA ILE A 245 -14.99 -6.96 -18.32
C ILE A 245 -14.28 -6.29 -19.50
N ILE A 246 -13.08 -6.77 -19.87
CA ILE A 246 -12.34 -6.22 -21.01
C ILE A 246 -13.13 -6.43 -22.31
N ASP A 247 -13.72 -7.62 -22.51
CA ASP A 247 -14.58 -7.91 -23.67
C ASP A 247 -15.77 -6.94 -23.74
N GLU A 248 -16.43 -6.68 -22.62
CA GLU A 248 -17.53 -5.70 -22.53
C GLU A 248 -17.06 -4.30 -22.97
N HIS A 249 -15.87 -3.84 -22.56
CA HIS A 249 -15.32 -2.54 -22.96
C HIS A 249 -14.94 -2.46 -24.45
N GLU A 250 -14.46 -3.56 -25.04
CA GLU A 250 -14.11 -3.56 -26.47
C GLU A 250 -15.34 -3.48 -27.38
N HIS A 251 -16.41 -4.18 -26.98
CA HIS A 251 -17.68 -4.25 -27.69
C HIS A 251 -18.62 -3.08 -27.38
N ASP A 252 -18.41 -2.34 -26.28
CA ASP A 252 -19.17 -1.13 -25.98
C ASP A 252 -18.85 -0.01 -26.99
N THR A 253 -19.76 0.19 -27.94
CA THR A 253 -19.72 1.28 -28.92
C THR A 253 -20.32 2.58 -28.38
N ILE A 254 -21.11 2.53 -27.31
CA ILE A 254 -21.78 3.67 -26.68
C ILE A 254 -20.83 4.34 -25.67
N GLY A 255 -20.03 3.56 -24.94
CA GLY A 255 -18.97 4.04 -24.04
C GLY A 255 -17.86 4.85 -24.73
N LYS A 256 -17.62 4.62 -26.02
CA LYS A 256 -16.62 5.33 -26.84
C LYS A 256 -16.92 6.84 -27.02
N GLN A 257 -18.14 7.28 -26.72
CA GLN A 257 -18.54 8.70 -26.69
C GLN A 257 -18.55 9.32 -25.28
N LYS A 258 -18.20 8.58 -24.23
CA LYS A 258 -18.06 9.17 -22.89
C LYS A 258 -16.93 10.21 -22.94
N ASN A 259 -17.23 11.45 -22.52
CA ASN A 259 -16.21 12.49 -22.31
C ASN A 259 -15.15 12.08 -21.26
N HIS A 260 -15.40 11.00 -20.50
CA HIS A 260 -14.52 10.51 -19.47
C HIS A 260 -14.29 9.00 -19.58
N LYS A 261 -13.08 8.61 -20.02
CA LYS A 261 -12.60 7.22 -20.10
C LYS A 261 -12.24 6.69 -18.72
N ASP A 262 -12.53 5.43 -18.40
CA ASP A 262 -12.01 4.74 -17.21
C ASP A 262 -10.54 4.29 -17.40
N PHE A 263 -10.01 3.41 -16.53
CA PHE A 263 -8.65 2.91 -16.68
C PHE A 263 -8.54 1.83 -17.76
N ILE A 264 -9.51 0.93 -17.89
CA ILE A 264 -9.51 -0.10 -18.93
C ILE A 264 -9.55 0.56 -20.31
N ASP A 265 -10.42 1.53 -20.52
CA ASP A 265 -10.48 2.31 -21.76
C ASP A 265 -9.14 2.94 -22.15
N VAL A 266 -8.44 3.49 -21.15
CA VAL A 266 -7.13 4.12 -21.36
C VAL A 266 -6.09 3.05 -21.71
N MET A 267 -6.02 1.95 -20.97
CA MET A 267 -5.08 0.86 -21.25
C MET A 267 -5.31 0.24 -22.63
N LEU A 268 -6.57 -0.02 -23.02
CA LEU A 268 -6.92 -0.52 -24.34
C LEU A 268 -6.55 0.47 -25.47
N SER A 269 -6.63 1.78 -25.20
CA SER A 269 -6.19 2.79 -26.17
C SER A 269 -4.66 2.83 -26.34
N LEU A 270 -3.91 2.64 -25.25
CA LEU A 270 -2.45 2.57 -25.29
C LEU A 270 -1.98 1.33 -26.06
N MET A 271 -2.63 0.17 -25.84
CA MET A 271 -2.37 -1.07 -26.60
C MET A 271 -2.50 -0.89 -28.12
N LYS A 272 -3.40 -0.02 -28.58
CA LYS A 272 -3.67 0.23 -30.01
C LYS A 272 -2.74 1.26 -30.64
N THR A 273 -2.11 2.12 -29.83
CA THR A 273 -1.36 3.30 -30.32
C THR A 273 0.15 3.03 -30.44
N GLU A 274 0.70 2.09 -29.67
CA GLU A 274 2.12 1.76 -29.74
C GLU A 274 2.43 0.85 -30.96
N ASN A 275 2.83 1.48 -32.06
CA ASN A 275 3.54 0.86 -33.20
C ASN A 275 5.04 1.19 -33.10
N ASP A 276 5.86 0.15 -33.30
CA ASP A 276 7.25 0.19 -33.81
C ASP A 276 8.49 0.31 -32.89
N ASN A 277 8.47 0.21 -31.55
CA ASN A 277 9.66 -0.27 -30.77
C ASN A 277 9.39 -0.54 -29.28
N GLU A 278 9.98 -1.65 -28.79
CA GLU A 278 10.14 -2.18 -27.41
C GLU A 278 8.87 -2.44 -26.54
N GLU A 279 8.63 -3.74 -26.28
CA GLU A 279 7.75 -4.31 -25.22
C GLU A 279 6.30 -3.81 -25.19
N LYS A 280 5.57 -4.16 -26.25
CA LYS A 280 4.14 -3.90 -26.44
C LYS A 280 3.29 -4.29 -25.22
N LEU A 281 2.42 -3.39 -24.79
CA LEU A 281 1.29 -3.70 -23.91
C LEU A 281 0.39 -4.75 -24.59
N ASP A 282 0.38 -5.97 -24.05
CA ASP A 282 -0.54 -7.01 -24.47
C ASP A 282 -1.76 -7.10 -23.54
N ARG A 283 -2.75 -7.87 -23.96
CA ARG A 283 -4.00 -8.03 -23.21
C ARG A 283 -3.76 -8.60 -21.82
N SER A 284 -2.83 -9.54 -21.68
CA SER A 284 -2.47 -10.10 -20.37
C SER A 284 -1.82 -9.08 -19.44
N THR A 285 -1.08 -8.12 -19.98
CA THR A 285 -0.51 -7.00 -19.23
C THR A 285 -1.63 -6.09 -18.73
N VAL A 286 -2.67 -5.83 -19.54
CA VAL A 286 -3.86 -5.09 -19.08
C VAL A 286 -4.56 -5.80 -17.94
N LYS A 287 -4.73 -7.13 -18.01
CA LYS A 287 -5.29 -7.92 -16.91
C LYS A 287 -4.45 -7.79 -15.64
N ALA A 288 -3.13 -7.96 -15.75
CA ALA A 288 -2.21 -7.84 -14.63
C ALA A 288 -2.20 -6.44 -14.00
N LEU A 289 -2.19 -5.38 -14.82
CA LEU A 289 -2.26 -4.00 -14.34
C LEU A 289 -3.60 -3.68 -13.68
N THR A 290 -4.71 -4.23 -14.19
CA THR A 290 -6.03 -4.09 -13.57
C THR A 290 -6.02 -4.70 -12.17
N LEU A 291 -5.45 -5.90 -12.03
CA LEU A 291 -5.30 -6.56 -10.73
C LEU A 291 -4.43 -5.74 -9.77
N ASP A 292 -3.29 -5.22 -10.23
CA ASP A 292 -2.42 -4.35 -9.43
C ASP A 292 -3.14 -3.08 -8.95
N MET A 293 -3.96 -2.46 -9.80
CA MET A 293 -4.72 -1.27 -9.43
C MET A 293 -5.79 -1.58 -8.38
N LEU A 294 -6.46 -2.73 -8.47
CA LEU A 294 -7.47 -3.17 -7.50
C LEU A 294 -6.84 -3.44 -6.14
N ALA A 295 -5.86 -4.34 -6.09
CA ALA A 295 -5.16 -4.72 -4.86
C ALA A 295 -4.46 -3.51 -4.22
N GLY A 296 -3.83 -2.66 -5.04
CA GLY A 296 -3.15 -1.47 -4.54
C GLY A 296 -4.09 -0.40 -3.95
N ALA A 297 -5.34 -0.33 -4.39
CA ALA A 297 -6.26 0.76 -4.02
C ALA A 297 -7.23 0.42 -2.89
N MET A 298 -7.61 -0.85 -2.72
CA MET A 298 -8.68 -1.25 -1.79
C MET A 298 -8.21 -1.29 -0.34
N ASP A 299 -7.52 -2.36 0.07
CA ASP A 299 -7.16 -2.61 1.47
C ASP A 299 -6.29 -1.50 2.05
N THR A 300 -5.44 -0.90 1.23
CA THR A 300 -4.59 0.22 1.65
C THR A 300 -5.38 1.46 2.04
N SER A 301 -6.36 1.86 1.23
CA SER A 301 -7.21 3.02 1.49
C SER A 301 -8.18 2.76 2.63
N ILE A 302 -8.74 1.55 2.69
CA ILE A 302 -9.65 1.14 3.76
C ILE A 302 -8.92 1.21 5.10
N GLY A 303 -7.77 0.53 5.23
CA GLY A 303 -6.99 0.52 6.46
C GLY A 303 -6.54 1.91 6.89
N ALA A 304 -6.07 2.75 5.95
CA ALA A 304 -5.66 4.11 6.27
C ALA A 304 -6.84 4.96 6.81
N ILE A 305 -8.00 4.93 6.15
CA ILE A 305 -9.17 5.71 6.58
C ILE A 305 -9.71 5.19 7.92
N GLU A 306 -9.76 3.87 8.12
CA GLU A 306 -10.18 3.28 9.39
C GLU A 306 -9.31 3.74 10.56
N TRP A 307 -7.98 3.70 10.38
CA TRP A 307 -7.05 4.20 11.41
C TRP A 307 -7.21 5.70 11.64
N VAL A 308 -7.42 6.51 10.58
CA VAL A 308 -7.62 7.96 10.72
C VAL A 308 -8.88 8.23 11.54
N LEU A 309 -9.98 7.56 11.22
CA LEU A 309 -11.24 7.68 11.98
C LEU A 309 -11.06 7.22 13.42
N SER A 310 -10.35 6.11 13.65
CA SER A 310 -10.05 5.59 14.98
C SER A 310 -9.25 6.60 15.80
N GLU A 311 -8.20 7.19 15.24
CA GLU A 311 -7.37 8.19 15.94
C GLU A 311 -8.14 9.47 16.23
N LEU A 312 -8.97 9.95 15.31
CA LEU A 312 -9.82 11.12 15.53
C LEU A 312 -10.86 10.89 16.64
N VAL A 313 -11.50 9.72 16.66
CA VAL A 313 -12.47 9.35 17.71
C VAL A 313 -11.79 9.22 19.07
N ARG A 314 -10.56 8.68 19.12
CA ARG A 314 -9.75 8.58 20.35
C ARG A 314 -9.20 9.94 20.83
N HIS A 315 -9.11 10.93 19.96
CA HIS A 315 -8.59 12.27 20.25
C HIS A 315 -9.61 13.38 19.90
N PRO A 316 -10.69 13.54 20.70
CA PRO A 316 -11.78 14.48 20.38
C PRO A 316 -11.35 15.93 20.17
N GLN A 317 -10.31 16.39 20.88
CA GLN A 317 -9.76 17.74 20.72
C GLN A 317 -9.14 17.94 19.33
N VAL A 318 -8.47 16.93 18.79
CA VAL A 318 -7.91 16.97 17.43
C VAL A 318 -9.05 16.91 16.42
N MET A 319 -10.04 16.04 16.62
CA MET A 319 -11.22 15.96 15.77
C MET A 319 -11.97 17.29 15.69
N GLN A 320 -12.15 17.97 16.81
CA GLN A 320 -12.79 19.30 16.85
C GLN A 320 -11.99 20.33 16.03
N LYS A 321 -10.66 20.39 16.19
CA LYS A 321 -9.81 21.30 15.41
C LYS A 321 -9.91 21.04 13.90
N VAL A 322 -9.96 19.77 13.48
CA VAL A 322 -10.16 19.39 12.08
C VAL A 322 -11.54 19.84 11.59
N GLN A 323 -12.60 19.64 12.37
CA GLN A 323 -13.96 20.09 12.04
C GLN A 323 -14.04 21.63 11.92
N GLU A 324 -13.36 22.37 12.78
CA GLU A 324 -13.26 23.83 12.72
C GLU A 324 -12.52 24.28 11.46
N GLU A 325 -11.40 23.63 11.09
CA GLU A 325 -10.66 23.88 9.84
C GLU A 325 -11.55 23.67 8.61
N LEU A 326 -12.27 22.54 8.55
CA LEU A 326 -13.14 22.19 7.43
C LEU A 326 -14.37 23.09 7.33
N SER A 327 -14.96 23.49 8.46
CA SER A 327 -16.11 24.42 8.49
C SER A 327 -15.71 25.80 7.95
N PHE A 328 -14.52 26.26 8.33
CA PHE A 328 -13.96 27.50 7.80
C PHE A 328 -13.69 27.41 6.28
N ALA A 329 -13.19 26.27 5.79
CA ALA A 329 -12.97 26.04 4.36
C ALA A 329 -14.27 26.09 3.52
N GLN A 330 -15.39 25.65 4.08
CA GLN A 330 -16.70 25.67 3.40
C GLN A 330 -17.31 27.09 3.34
N GLU A 331 -17.02 27.95 4.32
CA GLU A 331 -17.55 29.32 4.37
C GLU A 331 -16.83 30.30 3.40
N TYR A 332 -15.59 29.96 2.99
CA TYR A 332 -14.75 30.81 2.15
C TYR A 332 -14.23 30.08 0.91
N THR A 333 -14.75 30.42 -0.28
CA THR A 333 -14.18 29.94 -1.55
C THR A 333 -12.96 30.82 -1.91
N VAL A 334 -11.82 30.21 -2.21
CA VAL A 334 -10.66 30.90 -2.78
C VAL A 334 -11.01 31.29 -4.22
N VAL A 335 -11.12 32.60 -4.50
CA VAL A 335 -11.66 33.04 -5.79
C VAL A 335 -10.57 33.30 -6.84
N PHE A 336 -9.35 33.75 -6.51
CA PHE A 336 -8.30 33.96 -7.51
C PHE A 336 -6.89 34.11 -6.90
N CYS A 337 -5.86 33.63 -7.62
CA CYS A 337 -4.45 34.02 -7.43
C CYS A 337 -3.94 34.72 -8.70
N HIS A 338 -3.53 35.99 -8.59
CA HIS A 338 -2.81 36.71 -9.65
C HIS A 338 -1.71 37.56 -9.01
N GLY A 339 -0.44 37.22 -9.24
CA GLY A 339 0.68 37.75 -8.47
C GLY A 339 0.65 37.34 -6.98
N HIS A 340 1.55 37.92 -6.18
CA HIS A 340 1.73 37.62 -4.74
C HIS A 340 0.52 37.99 -3.82
N THR A 341 -0.68 38.17 -4.39
CA THR A 341 -1.88 38.57 -3.66
C THR A 341 -3.04 37.60 -3.93
N THR A 342 -3.49 36.90 -2.89
CA THR A 342 -4.67 36.01 -2.91
C THR A 342 -5.88 36.73 -2.33
N PHE A 343 -7.02 36.66 -3.03
CA PHE A 343 -8.29 37.25 -2.61
C PHE A 343 -9.30 36.16 -2.19
N TYR A 344 -10.04 36.41 -1.11
CA TYR A 344 -10.98 35.46 -0.51
C TYR A 344 -12.39 36.05 -0.44
N CYS A 345 -13.41 35.24 -0.76
CA CYS A 345 -14.81 35.66 -0.71
C CYS A 345 -15.58 34.82 0.32
N ARG A 346 -16.34 35.47 1.20
CA ARG A 346 -17.26 34.83 2.16
C ARG A 346 -18.57 34.52 1.44
N MET A 347 -19.05 33.28 1.47
CA MET A 347 -20.41 33.00 1.00
C MET A 347 -21.42 33.57 1.98
N GLY A 348 -22.06 34.68 1.62
CA GLY A 348 -23.26 35.16 2.31
C GLY A 348 -24.44 34.25 1.98
N LEU A 349 -25.04 33.63 2.99
CA LEU A 349 -26.32 32.93 2.87
C LEU A 349 -27.38 33.90 2.30
N VAL A 350 -27.85 33.63 1.08
CA VAL A 350 -29.03 34.31 0.53
C VAL A 350 -30.26 33.75 1.25
N ARG A 351 -30.80 34.49 2.23
CA ARG A 351 -32.13 34.20 2.78
C ARG A 351 -33.19 34.64 1.76
N VAL A 352 -33.90 33.67 1.18
CA VAL A 352 -35.13 33.93 0.42
C VAL A 352 -36.25 34.15 1.44
N ALA A 353 -36.82 35.36 1.47
CA ALA A 353 -38.01 35.63 2.27
C ALA A 353 -39.23 34.93 1.66
N SER A 354 -40.12 34.41 2.50
CA SER A 354 -41.32 33.61 2.17
C SER A 354 -42.39 34.31 1.30
N ASN A 355 -42.10 35.50 0.76
CA ASN A 355 -43.07 36.38 0.13
C ASN A 355 -42.71 36.70 -1.33
N GLY A 356 -41.81 35.94 -1.96
CA GLY A 356 -41.50 36.05 -3.39
C GLY A 356 -40.70 37.30 -3.82
N ASN A 357 -40.43 38.25 -2.93
CA ASN A 357 -39.58 39.41 -3.23
C ASN A 357 -38.13 39.16 -2.86
N VAL A 358 -37.27 39.10 -3.88
CA VAL A 358 -35.81 39.11 -3.74
C VAL A 358 -35.37 40.51 -3.29
N SER A 359 -35.14 40.68 -1.99
CA SER A 359 -34.50 41.89 -1.47
C SER A 359 -33.01 41.84 -1.80
N SER A 360 -32.58 42.63 -2.78
CA SER A 360 -31.17 42.88 -3.09
C SER A 360 -30.54 43.81 -2.04
N ARG A 361 -30.44 43.36 -0.78
CA ARG A 361 -29.40 43.90 0.10
C ARG A 361 -28.10 43.19 -0.25
N VAL A 362 -27.39 43.76 -1.22
CA VAL A 362 -25.96 43.50 -1.41
C VAL A 362 -25.29 43.85 -0.09
N GLY A 363 -24.98 42.84 0.72
CA GLY A 363 -24.20 43.01 1.93
C GLY A 363 -22.89 43.71 1.56
N LYS A 364 -22.53 44.74 2.32
CA LYS A 364 -21.28 45.48 2.14
C LYS A 364 -20.12 44.50 1.97
N TRP A 365 -19.49 44.54 0.81
CA TRP A 365 -18.27 43.78 0.52
C TRP A 365 -17.17 44.30 1.44
N ASP A 366 -16.82 43.54 2.47
CA ASP A 366 -15.78 43.92 3.41
C ASP A 366 -14.43 43.48 2.86
N TRP A 367 -13.82 44.34 2.05
CA TRP A 367 -12.48 44.19 1.48
C TRP A 367 -11.42 44.66 2.48
N THR A 368 -11.36 44.05 3.67
CA THR A 368 -10.32 44.38 4.66
C THR A 368 -9.15 43.37 4.58
N PRO A 369 -7.94 43.77 4.15
CA PRO A 369 -6.77 42.92 4.18
C PRO A 369 -6.25 42.85 5.62
N SER A 370 -6.73 41.90 6.43
CA SER A 370 -6.10 41.66 7.73
C SER A 370 -4.94 40.68 7.58
N SER A 371 -3.73 41.12 7.91
CA SER A 371 -2.48 40.32 7.89
C SER A 371 -2.57 39.01 8.69
N SER A 372 -3.45 38.93 9.70
CA SER A 372 -3.66 37.72 10.52
C SER A 372 -4.47 36.61 9.85
N ARG A 373 -5.25 36.92 8.80
CA ARG A 373 -6.08 35.94 8.06
C ARG A 373 -5.34 35.26 6.92
N ARG A 374 -4.35 35.95 6.33
CA ARG A 374 -3.55 35.46 5.19
C ARG A 374 -2.77 34.18 5.54
N GLY A 375 -2.26 34.06 6.76
CA GLY A 375 -1.55 32.86 7.24
C GLY A 375 -2.44 31.70 7.71
N ARG A 376 -3.77 31.91 7.79
CA ARG A 376 -4.74 30.88 8.18
C ARG A 376 -5.32 30.14 6.98
N LEU A 377 -5.42 30.81 5.83
CA LEU A 377 -5.96 30.25 4.59
C LEU A 377 -4.94 29.44 3.77
N SER A 378 -3.65 29.74 3.88
CA SER A 378 -2.56 28.89 3.36
C SER A 378 -2.43 27.55 4.10
N LYS A 379 -3.29 27.30 5.10
CA LYS A 379 -3.28 26.14 5.97
C LYS A 379 -4.59 25.33 5.90
N VAL A 380 -5.52 25.68 5.00
CA VAL A 380 -6.77 24.91 4.88
C VAL A 380 -6.45 23.50 4.35
N GLY A 381 -6.81 22.48 5.12
CA GLY A 381 -6.49 21.07 4.85
C GLY A 381 -5.14 20.63 5.43
N LEU A 382 -4.33 21.56 5.95
CA LEU A 382 -3.01 21.25 6.47
C LEU A 382 -3.10 20.40 7.74
N LEU A 383 -4.05 20.67 8.63
CA LEU A 383 -4.23 19.84 9.82
C LEU A 383 -4.76 18.45 9.48
N LEU A 384 -5.71 18.36 8.53
CA LEU A 384 -6.20 17.06 8.05
C LEU A 384 -5.06 16.23 7.43
N ASP A 385 -4.21 16.83 6.60
CA ASP A 385 -3.05 16.16 6.01
C ASP A 385 -2.08 15.68 7.10
N MET A 386 -1.83 16.49 8.13
CA MET A 386 -1.00 16.09 9.28
C MET A 386 -1.60 14.91 10.05
N VAL A 387 -2.91 14.90 10.25
CA VAL A 387 -3.62 13.77 10.88
C VAL A 387 -3.43 12.51 10.05
N VAL A 388 -3.60 12.57 8.74
CA VAL A 388 -3.43 11.43 7.84
C VAL A 388 -1.98 10.92 7.88
N MET A 389 -0.99 11.81 7.73
CA MET A 389 0.43 11.45 7.75
C MET A 389 0.85 10.84 9.09
N GLU A 390 0.41 11.42 10.21
CA GLU A 390 0.73 10.92 11.55
C GLU A 390 0.05 9.58 11.83
N THR A 391 -1.17 9.39 11.33
CA THR A 391 -1.86 8.10 11.41
C THR A 391 -1.09 7.04 10.65
N ILE A 392 -0.66 7.31 9.41
CA ILE A 392 0.08 6.35 8.58
C ILE A 392 1.47 6.06 9.18
N ARG A 393 2.10 7.04 9.86
CA ARG A 393 3.34 6.83 10.63
C ARG A 393 3.12 5.79 11.74
N LEU A 394 2.08 5.95 12.55
CA LEU A 394 1.78 5.03 13.64
C LEU A 394 1.22 3.69 13.16
N HIS A 395 0.38 3.70 12.13
CA HIS A 395 -0.37 2.54 11.65
C HIS A 395 -0.05 2.32 10.17
N PRO A 396 1.19 1.93 9.83
CA PRO A 396 1.54 1.69 8.45
C PRO A 396 0.75 0.49 7.93
N VAL A 397 0.01 0.69 6.84
CA VAL A 397 -0.74 -0.38 6.16
C VAL A 397 0.17 -1.56 5.82
N VAL A 398 1.41 -1.28 5.40
CA VAL A 398 2.43 -2.29 5.14
C VAL A 398 3.55 -2.14 6.16
N GLY A 399 3.69 -3.15 7.03
CA GLY A 399 4.71 -3.15 8.08
C GLY A 399 6.12 -3.51 7.59
N ILE A 400 6.24 -4.40 6.59
CA ILE A 400 7.52 -4.84 6.01
C ILE A 400 7.45 -4.76 4.49
N TYR A 401 8.42 -4.10 3.86
CA TYR A 401 8.62 -4.15 2.43
C TYR A 401 9.74 -5.12 2.07
N MET A 402 9.47 -6.04 1.15
CA MET A 402 10.44 -7.03 0.69
C MET A 402 11.10 -6.56 -0.62
N ARG A 403 12.43 -6.67 -0.70
CA ARG A 403 13.24 -6.48 -1.92
C ARG A 403 14.16 -7.67 -2.15
N GLU A 404 14.78 -7.73 -3.31
CA GLU A 404 15.80 -8.72 -3.65
C GLU A 404 17.08 -8.00 -4.11
N SER A 405 18.25 -8.49 -3.68
CA SER A 405 19.55 -8.00 -4.19
C SER A 405 19.79 -8.49 -5.62
N MET A 406 19.93 -7.55 -6.56
CA MET A 406 20.14 -7.87 -7.98
C MET A 406 21.59 -8.20 -8.31
N ASP A 407 22.53 -7.65 -7.56
CA ASP A 407 23.98 -7.82 -7.65
C ASP A 407 24.62 -7.98 -6.27
N ASP A 408 25.90 -8.39 -6.28
CA ASP A 408 26.73 -8.49 -5.08
C ASP A 408 27.15 -7.08 -4.65
N ILE A 409 26.96 -6.75 -3.37
CA ILE A 409 27.29 -5.42 -2.85
C ILE A 409 27.81 -5.50 -1.41
N SER A 410 28.63 -4.53 -1.02
CA SER A 410 29.00 -4.30 0.38
C SER A 410 28.41 -2.98 0.87
N ILE A 411 27.68 -3.01 1.98
CA ILE A 411 27.07 -1.83 2.63
C ILE A 411 27.56 -1.81 4.07
N ASP A 412 28.18 -0.71 4.50
CA ASP A 412 28.78 -0.58 5.83
C ASP A 412 29.73 -1.72 6.20
N ASN A 413 30.57 -2.13 5.24
CA ASN A 413 31.48 -3.29 5.31
C ASN A 413 30.77 -4.66 5.39
N PHE A 414 29.45 -4.72 5.33
CA PHE A 414 28.70 -5.96 5.28
C PHE A 414 28.42 -6.39 3.86
N TYR A 415 28.78 -7.63 3.53
CA TYR A 415 28.53 -8.22 2.23
C TYR A 415 27.11 -8.77 2.11
N ILE A 416 26.46 -8.44 1.00
CA ILE A 416 25.10 -8.86 0.64
C ILE A 416 25.16 -9.61 -0.70
N PRO A 417 24.81 -10.91 -0.73
CA PRO A 417 24.96 -11.72 -1.93
C PRO A 417 23.83 -11.52 -2.95
N LYS A 418 24.21 -11.55 -4.24
CA LYS A 418 23.33 -11.52 -5.41
C LYS A 418 22.27 -12.62 -5.42
N LYS A 419 21.02 -12.27 -5.80
CA LYS A 419 19.90 -13.18 -6.17
C LYS A 419 19.55 -14.27 -5.15
N LYS A 420 20.04 -14.14 -3.92
CA LYS A 420 19.77 -15.05 -2.81
C LYS A 420 19.35 -14.31 -1.54
N ALA A 421 19.74 -13.04 -1.39
CA ALA A 421 19.37 -12.24 -0.24
C ALA A 421 18.07 -11.46 -0.48
N TRP A 422 17.09 -11.71 0.39
CA TRP A 422 15.94 -10.83 0.55
C TRP A 422 16.31 -9.66 1.44
N ILE A 423 15.77 -8.48 1.15
CA ILE A 423 15.89 -7.31 2.02
C ILE A 423 14.51 -7.00 2.59
N ALA A 424 14.36 -7.16 3.89
CA ALA A 424 13.15 -6.84 4.64
C ALA A 424 13.31 -5.45 5.26
N ILE A 425 12.69 -4.45 4.65
CA ILE A 425 12.63 -3.08 5.19
C ILE A 425 11.49 -3.05 6.20
N ASN A 426 11.82 -2.94 7.48
CA ASN A 426 10.85 -2.85 8.56
C ASN A 426 10.34 -1.42 8.71
N HIS A 427 9.36 -1.06 7.88
CA HIS A 427 8.75 0.27 7.88
C HIS A 427 8.12 0.62 9.24
N TRP A 428 7.53 -0.37 9.92
CA TRP A 428 6.97 -0.16 11.26
C TRP A 428 8.03 0.32 12.28
N ALA A 429 9.24 -0.25 12.23
CA ALA A 429 10.36 0.18 13.06
C ALA A 429 10.85 1.57 12.68
N ILE A 430 11.02 1.83 11.38
CA ILE A 430 11.52 3.11 10.85
C ILE A 430 10.59 4.27 11.23
N SER A 431 9.27 4.06 11.16
CA SER A 431 8.27 5.07 11.54
C SER A 431 8.20 5.34 13.05
N ARG A 432 8.99 4.61 13.84
CA ARG A 432 9.12 4.72 15.31
C ARG A 432 10.55 4.93 15.76
N ASP A 433 11.45 5.27 14.85
CA ASP A 433 12.84 5.51 15.19
C ASP A 433 12.97 6.78 16.07
N PRO A 434 13.57 6.68 17.28
CA PRO A 434 13.70 7.83 18.18
C PRO A 434 14.66 8.90 17.63
N VAL A 435 15.55 8.57 16.70
CA VAL A 435 16.42 9.56 16.03
C VAL A 435 15.58 10.45 15.11
N ALA A 436 14.61 9.88 14.40
CA ALA A 436 13.72 10.63 13.53
C ALA A 436 12.57 11.32 14.28
N TRP A 437 12.04 10.70 15.33
CA TRP A 437 10.78 11.10 15.97
C TRP A 437 10.89 11.47 17.46
N ALA A 438 12.11 11.60 17.99
CA ALA A 438 12.41 11.97 19.38
C ALA A 438 11.70 11.10 20.43
N ASP A 439 11.13 11.69 21.48
CA ASP A 439 10.40 11.00 22.56
C ASP A 439 8.95 10.64 22.19
N LYS A 440 8.49 11.03 21.00
CA LYS A 440 7.10 10.90 20.54
C LYS A 440 6.90 9.77 19.52
N THR A 441 7.63 8.67 19.67
CA THR A 441 7.61 7.55 18.71
C THR A 441 6.29 6.79 18.73
N GLU A 442 5.63 6.66 19.89
CA GLU A 442 4.42 5.82 20.06
C GLU A 442 3.13 6.63 20.29
N ILE A 443 3.20 7.96 20.32
CA ILE A 443 2.02 8.81 20.57
C ILE A 443 1.50 9.42 19.28
N PHE A 444 0.18 9.60 19.20
CA PHE A 444 -0.46 10.33 18.11
C PHE A 444 -0.32 11.83 18.33
N TYR A 445 0.54 12.47 17.52
CA TYR A 445 0.79 13.91 17.63
C TYR A 445 0.92 14.56 16.24
N PRO A 446 -0.20 14.92 15.57
CA PRO A 446 -0.19 15.44 14.19
C PRO A 446 0.73 16.64 13.95
N GLU A 447 0.86 17.53 14.93
CA GLU A 447 1.72 18.72 14.85
C GLU A 447 3.22 18.36 14.64
N HIS A 448 3.61 17.10 14.88
CA HIS A 448 4.94 16.59 14.53
C HIS A 448 5.27 16.78 13.05
N GLN A 449 4.28 16.53 12.19
CA GLN A 449 4.40 16.56 10.73
C GLN A 449 4.57 18.00 10.20
N TYR A 450 4.40 19.03 11.05
CA TYR A 450 4.63 20.42 10.68
C TYR A 450 6.06 20.71 10.25
N ARG A 451 7.06 20.03 10.86
CA ARG A 451 8.47 20.20 10.48
C ARG A 451 8.75 19.69 9.06
N CYS A 452 8.15 18.55 8.70
CA CYS A 452 8.29 17.95 7.36
C CYS A 452 7.68 18.81 6.25
N TRP A 453 6.72 19.69 6.58
CA TRP A 453 6.09 20.60 5.62
C TRP A 453 6.89 21.89 5.36
N GLN A 454 7.85 22.24 6.23
CA GLN A 454 8.65 23.46 6.08
C GLN A 454 9.95 23.26 5.29
N THR A 455 10.41 22.01 5.20
CA THR A 455 11.57 21.56 4.41
C THR A 455 11.13 21.10 3.03
#